data_AF-A0AAW8KID5-F1
#
_entry.id   AF-A0AAW8KID5-F1
#
_cell.length_a   1.000
_cell.length_b   1.000
_cell.length_c   1.000
_cell.angle_alpha   90.00
_cell.angle_beta   90.00
_cell.angle_gamma   90.00
#
_symmetry.space_group_name_H-M   'P 1'
#
loop_
_entity.id
_entity.type
_entity.pdbx_description
1 polymer ?
#
loop_
_entity_poly.entity_id
_entity_poly.type
_entity_poly.pdbx_seq_one_letter_code
_entity_poly.pdbx_strand_id
1 'polypeptide(L)' 'FIEEKPITPGLALNKDLPAVGDLSITGVVNISGNLEFIVLQNTRLFTVMSLADCITDGIKKCLDKISI' A
#
# COMPACT_ATOMS: atom_id res chain seq x y z
N PHE A 1 4.97 -4.16 -6.47
CA PHE A 1 6.28 -3.50 -6.70
C PHE A 1 6.92 -3.24 -5.35
N ILE A 2 8.19 -3.57 -5.17
CA ILE A 2 8.91 -3.44 -3.89
C ILE A 2 10.12 -2.56 -4.12
N GLU A 3 10.35 -1.58 -3.24
CA GLU A 3 11.46 -0.62 -3.36
C GLU A 3 12.14 -0.43 -2.00
N GLU A 4 13.48 -0.36 -2.01
CA GLU A 4 14.31 -0.08 -0.83
C GLU A 4 14.34 1.42 -0.52
N LYS A 5 13.16 1.96 -0.19
CA LYS A 5 13.00 3.35 0.21
C LYS A 5 11.83 3.52 1.18
N PRO A 6 11.87 4.54 2.05
CA PRO A 6 10.75 4.90 2.92
C PRO A 6 9.51 5.31 2.14
N ILE A 7 8.35 5.22 2.80
CA ILE A 7 7.13 5.89 2.35
C ILE A 7 7.07 7.32 2.89
N THR A 8 6.58 8.26 2.08
CA THR A 8 6.26 9.65 2.49
C THR A 8 4.74 9.83 2.55
N PRO A 9 4.12 9.65 3.72
CA PRO A 9 2.68 9.79 3.87
C PRO A 9 2.24 11.26 3.72
N GLY A 10 0.97 11.49 3.41
CA GLY A 10 0.41 12.85 3.42
C GLY A 10 0.54 13.65 2.13
N LEU A 11 1.26 13.14 1.11
CA LEU A 11 1.42 13.80 -0.19
C LEU A 11 0.09 14.23 -0.84
N ALA A 12 -0.91 13.35 -0.83
CA ALA A 12 -2.24 13.64 -1.41
C ALA A 12 -3.02 14.73 -0.66
N LEU A 13 -2.60 15.09 0.55
CA LEU A 13 -3.23 16.09 1.41
C LEU A 13 -2.34 17.32 1.61
N ASN A 14 -1.23 17.44 0.86
CA ASN A 14 -0.20 18.47 1.06
C ASN A 14 0.27 18.56 2.52
N LYS A 15 0.39 17.41 3.20
CA LYS A 15 0.95 17.33 4.55
C LYS A 15 2.41 16.93 4.47
N ASP A 16 3.25 17.69 5.17
CA ASP A 16 4.65 17.35 5.39
C ASP A 16 4.73 16.43 6.61
N LEU A 17 4.83 15.12 6.36
CA LEU A 17 4.92 14.09 7.38
C LEU A 17 6.28 13.38 7.27
N PRO A 18 6.85 12.94 8.40
CA PRO A 18 8.13 12.24 8.39
C PRO A 18 8.02 10.96 7.55
N ALA A 19 9.11 10.64 6.86
CA ALA A 19 9.29 9.40 6.13
C ALA A 19 9.22 8.18 7.07
N VAL A 20 8.65 7.06 6.61
CA VAL A 20 8.43 5.87 7.43
C VAL A 20 9.02 4.62 6.78
N GLY A 21 9.77 3.85 7.57
CA GLY A 21 10.36 2.56 7.20
C GLY A 21 11.54 2.67 6.25
N ASP A 22 12.09 1.51 5.86
CA ASP A 22 13.26 1.42 4.97
C ASP A 22 12.92 0.78 3.62
N LEU A 23 11.73 0.16 3.53
CA LEU A 23 11.22 -0.54 2.36
C LEU A 23 9.74 -0.22 2.17
N SER A 24 9.32 -0.09 0.91
CA SER A 24 7.95 0.21 0.53
C SER A 24 7.41 -0.84 -0.42
N ILE A 25 6.11 -1.15 -0.28
CA ILE A 25 5.39 -2.09 -1.13
C ILE A 25 4.20 -1.38 -1.74
N THR A 26 4.15 -1.33 -3.07
CA THR A 26 3.04 -0.75 -3.82
C THR A 26 2.05 -1.84 -4.21
N GLY A 27 0.83 -1.73 -3.68
CA GLY A 27 -0.33 -2.53 -4.05
C GLY A 27 -1.16 -1.84 -5.14
N VAL A 28 -1.50 -2.58 -6.20
CA VAL A 28 -2.36 -2.09 -7.29
C VAL A 28 -3.80 -2.49 -7.00
N VAL A 29 -4.65 -1.51 -6.70
CA VAL A 29 -6.04 -1.74 -6.27
C VAL A 29 -7.07 -1.57 -7.38
N ASN A 30 -6.66 -1.08 -8.54
CA ASN A 30 -7.57 -0.80 -9.64
C ASN A 30 -6.92 -1.02 -11.01
N ILE A 31 -7.74 -0.97 -12.06
CA ILE A 31 -7.34 -1.15 -13.46
C ILE A 31 -7.28 0.24 -14.12
N SER A 32 -6.24 0.49 -14.91
CA SER A 32 -6.13 1.72 -15.70
C SER A 32 -7.09 1.71 -16.89
N GLY A 33 -7.63 2.87 -17.28
CA GLY A 33 -8.56 2.97 -18.40
C GLY A 33 -9.25 4.32 -18.49
N ASN A 34 -10.22 4.43 -19.41
CA ASN A 34 -11.07 5.61 -19.49
C ASN A 34 -11.83 5.76 -18.15
N LEU A 35 -11.91 6.99 -17.64
CA LEU A 35 -12.55 7.34 -16.35
C LEU A 35 -11.72 7.05 -15.07
N GLU A 36 -10.40 7.00 -15.17
CA GLU A 36 -9.48 6.79 -14.03
C GLU A 36 -9.81 7.66 -12.80
N PHE A 37 -10.20 8.93 -13.00
CA PHE A 37 -10.58 9.82 -11.90
C PHE A 37 -11.86 9.37 -11.17
N ILE A 38 -12.88 8.90 -11.90
CA ILE A 38 -14.12 8.38 -11.32
C ILE A 38 -13.84 7.10 -10.55
N VAL A 39 -13.01 6.25 -11.13
CA VAL A 39 -12.58 4.99 -10.53
C VAL A 39 -11.83 5.22 -9.22
N LEU A 40 -10.91 6.19 -9.18
CA LEU A 40 -10.19 6.59 -7.96
C LEU A 40 -11.15 7.10 -6.87
N GLN A 41 -12.12 7.96 -7.22
CA GLN A 41 -13.09 8.48 -6.24
C GLN A 41 -14.07 7.44 -5.70
N ASN A 42 -14.28 6.32 -6.41
CA ASN A 42 -15.22 5.27 -6.03
C ASN A 42 -14.53 3.99 -5.54
N THR A 43 -13.20 3.97 -5.48
CA THR A 43 -12.47 2.82 -4.95
C THR A 43 -12.80 2.68 -3.46
N ARG A 44 -13.52 1.60 -3.12
CA ARG A 44 -13.95 1.36 -1.74
C ARG A 44 -12.74 1.15 -0.86
N LEU A 45 -12.69 1.87 0.26
CA LEU A 45 -11.61 1.75 1.24
C LEU A 45 -11.43 0.30 1.72
N PHE A 46 -12.52 -0.47 1.85
CA PHE A 46 -12.46 -1.89 2.18
C PHE A 46 -11.57 -2.71 1.23
N THR A 47 -11.60 -2.42 -0.07
CA THR A 47 -10.75 -3.10 -1.06
C THR A 47 -9.27 -2.79 -0.81
N VAL A 48 -8.96 -1.52 -0.54
CA VAL A 48 -7.59 -1.08 -0.23
C VAL A 48 -7.09 -1.74 1.07
N MET A 49 -7.90 -1.72 2.12
CA MET A 49 -7.55 -2.32 3.40
C MET A 49 -7.38 -3.83 3.30
N SER A 50 -8.27 -4.52 2.60
CA SER A 50 -8.16 -5.97 2.36
C SER A 50 -6.85 -6.35 1.64
N LEU A 51 -6.39 -5.52 0.69
CA LEU A 51 -5.11 -5.74 0.02
C LEU A 51 -3.93 -5.53 0.99
N ALA A 52 -3.98 -4.49 1.83
CA ALA A 52 -2.96 -4.22 2.84
C ALA A 52 -2.87 -5.34 3.89
N ASP A 53 -4.01 -5.89 4.31
CA ASP A 53 -4.09 -7.03 5.22
C ASP A 53 -3.44 -8.27 4.60
N CYS A 54 -3.76 -8.57 3.34
CA CYS A 54 -3.17 -9.69 2.61
C CYS A 54 -1.63 -9.62 2.53
N ILE A 55 -1.08 -8.43 2.22
CA ILE A 55 0.37 -8.20 2.19
C ILE A 55 0.97 -8.42 3.59
N THR A 56 0.36 -7.83 4.61
CA THR A 56 0.83 -7.90 6.00
C THR A 56 0.82 -9.34 6.52
N ASP A 57 -0.25 -10.10 6.26
CA ASP A 57 -0.37 -11.49 6.66
C ASP A 57 0.64 -12.40 5.94
N GLY A 58 0.92 -12.12 4.67
CA GLY A 58 1.98 -12.81 3.92
C GLY A 58 3.35 -12.63 4.57
N ILE A 59 3.69 -11.39 4.94
CA ILE A 59 4.95 -11.07 5.61
C ILE A 59 5.03 -11.74 6.98
N LYS A 60 3.98 -11.63 7.80
CA LYS A 60 3.91 -12.27 9.13
C LYS A 60 4.13 -13.77 9.05
N LYS A 61 3.43 -14.47 8.15
CA LYS A 61 3.59 -15.92 7.95
C LYS A 61 5.02 -16.30 7.56
N CYS A 62 5.71 -15.49 6.76
CA CYS A 62 7.11 -15.72 6.42
C CYS A 62 8.03 -15.50 7.63
N LEU A 63 7.82 -14.43 8.39
CA LEU A 63 8.60 -14.14 9.61
C LEU A 63 8.43 -15.24 10.67
N ASP A 64 7.21 -15.74 10.86
CA ASP A 64 6.91 -16.83 11.78
C ASP A 64 7.63 -18.12 11.38
N LYS A 65 7.75 -18.40 10.08
CA LYS A 65 8.51 -19.56 9.57
C LYS A 65 10.03 -19.40 9.70
N ILE A 66 10.54 -18.18 9.61
CA ILE A 66 11.97 -17.87 9.70
C ILE A 66 12.43 -17.85 11.16
N SER A 67 11.56 -17.46 12.10
CA SER A 67 11.87 -17.38 13.53
C SER A 67 11.89 -18.75 14.23
N ILE A 68 12.10 -19.84 13.48
CA ILE A 68 12.29 -21.22 13.95
C ILE A 68 13.77 -21.53 14.05
#